data_AF-A0A6G7Z508-F1
#
_entry.id   AF-A0A6G7Z508-F1
#
_cell.length_a   1.000
_cell.length_b   1.000
_cell.length_c   1.000
_cell.angle_alpha   90.00
_cell.angle_beta   90.00
_cell.angle_gamma   90.00
#
_symmetry.space_group_name_H-M   'P 1'
#
loop_
_entity.id
_entity.type
_entity.pdbx_description
1 polymer ?
#
loop_
_entity_poly.entity_id
_entity_poly.type
_entity_poly.pdbx_seq_one_letter_code
_entity_poly.pdbx_strand_id
1 'polypeptide(L)'
;MDDVSDAPQQPTLPGDLAPVDERPQLPLLTRRVLTQSIALVTTALAVAAAIALPTGYVVRMPGPTFDTLGTGGTPVIEVTGAETFPSTGQLRFTTVSALGNRDRTVPVARLVRAWLDPDEGVYPVEAIFPEGTTSEQTAQQGQAEMVTSQESATVAALRALGRTVVETLTAVSTDPEMKAYGVVLPGDVLLALDGTPIVSFEHLGTMLDKIEPGTTVTLRVERAGTPQDLEVVTSAGPPAQAGGVDRSFLGVSVDRSFETDPVVTMHIDDVGGPSAGTMFALGIMDLLTPEDETGGQIIAGTGTMAIDGTVGPIGGITYKMRGARDDGARWFLAPAENCAEAVGHVPDGMRAVKVATLDEAYDAVVAIGAGRGDTLPTCS
;
A
#
# COMPACT_ATOMS: atom_id res chain seq x y z
N MET A 1 -100.42 -7.55 45.38
CA MET A 1 -101.69 -6.91 45.76
C MET A 1 -101.69 -5.57 45.10
N ASP A 2 -102.56 -5.46 44.09
CA ASP A 2 -103.37 -4.30 43.69
C ASP A 2 -102.61 -2.99 43.36
N ASP A 3 -102.50 -2.54 42.11
CA ASP A 3 -103.54 -2.16 41.11
C ASP A 3 -104.17 -0.77 41.37
N VAL A 4 -104.40 -0.07 40.26
CA VAL A 4 -105.22 1.14 40.01
C VAL A 4 -104.71 2.49 40.58
N SER A 5 -104.87 3.68 39.98
CA SER A 5 -105.64 4.17 38.82
C SER A 5 -105.20 5.61 38.46
N ASP A 6 -105.40 6.00 37.19
CA ASP A 6 -105.89 7.29 36.64
C ASP A 6 -105.37 8.66 37.16
N ALA A 7 -105.27 9.76 36.39
CA ALA A 7 -105.28 10.16 34.97
C ALA A 7 -105.03 11.71 34.98
N PRO A 8 -105.14 12.52 33.90
CA PRO A 8 -104.09 13.45 33.48
C PRO A 8 -104.41 14.96 33.64
N GLN A 9 -103.39 15.82 33.48
CA GLN A 9 -103.55 17.26 33.19
C GLN A 9 -102.54 17.73 32.12
N GLN A 10 -103.04 18.44 31.10
CA GLN A 10 -102.31 19.26 30.10
C GLN A 10 -102.37 20.75 30.51
N PRO A 11 -101.77 21.74 29.79
CA PRO A 11 -100.42 21.87 29.21
C PRO A 11 -99.77 23.24 29.56
N THR A 12 -98.44 23.41 29.40
CA THR A 12 -97.79 24.73 29.25
C THR A 12 -96.51 24.64 28.40
N LEU A 13 -96.42 25.45 27.33
CA LEU A 13 -95.19 25.90 26.64
C LEU A 13 -94.91 27.37 27.08
N PRO A 14 -93.75 28.02 26.83
CA PRO A 14 -92.45 27.60 26.27
C PRO A 14 -91.22 28.11 27.10
N GLY A 15 -89.97 27.82 26.68
CA GLY A 15 -88.78 28.53 27.18
C GLY A 15 -87.43 28.05 26.62
N ASP A 16 -86.87 28.86 25.70
CA ASP A 16 -85.47 29.00 25.26
C ASP A 16 -84.49 27.81 25.33
N LEU A 17 -84.08 27.37 24.13
CA LEU A 17 -82.83 26.65 23.92
C LEU A 17 -81.67 27.67 23.89
N ALA A 18 -80.86 27.70 24.96
CA ALA A 18 -79.56 28.36 24.90
C ALA A 18 -78.62 27.60 23.93
N PRO A 19 -77.80 28.30 23.12
CA PRO A 19 -76.83 27.62 22.26
C PRO A 19 -75.69 27.07 23.13
N VAL A 20 -75.48 25.76 23.09
CA VAL A 20 -74.30 25.12 23.67
C VAL A 20 -73.10 25.44 22.77
N ASP A 21 -72.26 26.39 23.20
CA ASP A 21 -70.99 26.73 22.55
C ASP A 21 -69.94 25.64 22.86
N GLU A 22 -70.05 24.48 22.18
CA GLU A 22 -69.02 23.43 22.19
C GLU A 22 -67.90 23.79 21.21
N ARG A 23 -67.07 24.78 21.59
CA ARG A 23 -65.75 24.93 20.97
C ARG A 23 -64.83 23.82 21.48
N PRO A 24 -64.24 22.98 20.61
CA PRO A 24 -63.29 21.96 21.04
C PRO A 24 -62.14 22.64 21.80
N GLN A 25 -62.02 22.37 23.09
CA GLN A 25 -60.86 22.80 23.87
C GLN A 25 -59.67 21.96 23.41
N LEU A 26 -58.87 22.49 22.49
CA LEU A 26 -57.58 21.89 22.14
C LEU A 26 -56.80 21.71 23.45
N PRO A 27 -56.25 20.51 23.74
CA PRO A 27 -55.54 20.28 24.99
C PRO A 27 -54.38 21.28 25.08
N LEU A 28 -54.38 22.12 26.12
CA LEU A 28 -53.28 23.02 26.40
C LEU A 28 -52.03 22.15 26.62
N LEU A 29 -51.05 22.26 25.72
CA LEU A 29 -49.74 21.60 25.86
C LEU A 29 -49.21 21.90 27.26
N THR A 30 -49.11 20.87 28.11
CA THR A 30 -48.56 21.05 29.46
C THR A 30 -47.11 21.51 29.34
N ARG A 31 -46.65 22.38 30.25
CA ARG A 31 -45.26 22.86 30.27
C ARG A 31 -44.25 21.72 30.14
N ARG A 32 -44.55 20.55 30.72
CA ARG A 32 -43.74 19.33 30.63
C ARG A 32 -43.62 18.77 29.20
N VAL A 33 -44.73 18.68 28.46
CA VAL A 33 -44.73 18.24 27.05
C VAL A 33 -44.00 19.26 26.18
N LEU A 34 -44.20 20.56 26.42
CA LEU A 34 -43.48 21.60 25.72
C LEU A 34 -41.95 21.52 25.95
N THR A 35 -41.52 21.36 27.21
CA THR A 35 -40.09 21.21 27.53
C THR A 35 -39.49 19.93 26.93
N GLN A 36 -40.22 18.81 26.96
CA GLN A 36 -39.76 17.56 26.34
C GLN A 36 -39.66 17.65 24.82
N SER A 37 -40.63 18.27 24.15
CA SER A 37 -40.59 18.49 22.70
C SER A 37 -39.45 19.43 22.31
N ILE A 38 -39.25 20.53 23.05
CA ILE A 38 -38.12 21.44 22.82
C ILE A 38 -36.80 20.70 23.02
N ALA A 39 -36.64 19.93 24.11
CA ALA A 39 -35.43 19.16 24.38
C ALA A 39 -35.15 18.10 23.30
N LEU A 40 -36.18 17.42 22.79
CA LEU A 40 -36.03 16.44 21.71
C LEU A 40 -35.58 17.11 20.42
N VAL A 41 -36.22 18.24 20.04
CA VAL A 41 -35.86 18.98 18.83
C VAL A 41 -34.46 19.58 18.94
N THR A 42 -34.09 20.17 20.07
CA THR A 42 -32.73 20.70 20.26
C THR A 42 -31.68 19.59 20.25
N THR A 43 -31.98 18.43 20.85
CA THR A 43 -31.09 17.25 20.79
C THR A 43 -30.97 16.72 19.36
N ALA A 44 -32.07 16.60 18.62
CA ALA A 44 -32.06 16.16 17.23
C ALA A 44 -31.27 17.12 16.34
N LEU A 45 -31.41 18.44 16.55
CA LEU A 45 -30.63 19.46 15.84
C LEU A 45 -29.15 19.41 16.21
N ALA A 46 -28.81 19.20 17.49
CA ALA A 46 -27.43 19.05 17.92
C ALA A 46 -26.78 17.79 17.33
N VAL A 47 -27.51 16.67 17.26
CA VAL A 47 -27.06 15.44 16.61
C VAL A 47 -26.90 15.65 15.10
N ALA A 48 -27.86 16.31 14.45
CA ALA A 48 -27.77 16.62 13.02
C ALA A 48 -26.57 17.53 12.71
N ALA A 49 -26.32 18.54 13.54
CA ALA A 49 -25.15 19.41 13.42
C ALA A 49 -23.83 18.64 13.64
N ALA A 50 -23.78 17.74 14.63
CA ALA A 50 -22.62 16.89 14.87
C ALA A 50 -22.32 15.92 13.71
N ILE A 51 -23.36 15.39 13.07
CA ILE A 51 -23.23 14.54 11.87
C ILE A 51 -22.70 15.32 10.66
N ALA A 52 -22.98 16.63 10.60
CA ALA A 52 -22.56 17.50 9.51
C ALA A 52 -21.11 18.03 9.65
N LEU A 53 -20.47 17.85 10.81
CA LEU A 53 -19.08 18.30 11.01
C LEU A 53 -18.10 17.39 10.24
N PRO A 54 -17.08 17.97 9.58
CA PRO A 54 -16.05 17.21 8.89
C PRO A 54 -15.32 16.30 9.89
N THR A 55 -15.36 15.00 9.63
CA THR A 55 -14.70 14.01 10.48
C THR A 55 -13.23 13.92 10.11
N GLY A 56 -12.33 13.99 11.10
CA GLY A 56 -10.89 13.71 10.92
C GLY A 56 -10.58 12.21 10.83
N TYR A 57 -11.41 11.43 10.14
CA TYR A 57 -11.29 9.98 10.05
C TYR A 57 -11.41 9.49 8.62
N VAL A 58 -10.68 8.42 8.32
CA VAL A 58 -10.69 7.68 7.07
C VAL A 58 -11.04 6.23 7.34
N VAL A 59 -11.44 5.53 6.29
CA VAL A 59 -11.72 4.09 6.39
C VAL A 59 -10.83 3.34 5.43
N ARG A 60 -10.17 2.28 5.91
CA ARG A 60 -9.48 1.30 5.06
C ARG A 60 -10.27 0.00 4.98
N MET A 61 -10.22 -0.63 3.81
CA MET A 61 -10.93 -1.89 3.51
C MET A 61 -10.15 -2.70 2.45
N PRO A 62 -10.46 -4.00 2.25
CA PRO A 62 -9.87 -4.80 1.18
C PRO A 62 -10.00 -4.09 -0.16
N GLY A 63 -8.88 -4.01 -0.89
CA GLY A 63 -8.85 -3.48 -2.24
C GLY A 63 -8.95 -4.59 -3.29
N PRO A 64 -9.17 -4.24 -4.57
CA PRO A 64 -9.09 -5.21 -5.66
C PRO A 64 -7.70 -5.84 -5.74
N THR A 65 -7.64 -7.04 -6.29
CA THR A 65 -6.38 -7.69 -6.66
C THR A 65 -6.22 -7.73 -8.17
N PHE A 66 -4.98 -7.73 -8.64
CA PHE A 66 -4.65 -7.66 -10.05
C PHE A 66 -3.69 -8.79 -10.41
N ASP A 67 -4.00 -9.50 -11.49
CA ASP A 67 -3.21 -10.63 -11.98
C ASP A 67 -2.07 -10.13 -12.88
N THR A 68 -0.83 -10.36 -12.46
CA THR A 68 0.36 -9.95 -13.20
C THR A 68 0.55 -10.75 -14.49
N LEU A 69 -0.05 -11.93 -14.58
CA LEU A 69 0.04 -12.85 -15.73
C LEU A 69 -1.18 -12.74 -16.66
N GLY A 70 -2.15 -11.89 -16.30
CA GLY A 70 -3.41 -11.76 -17.01
C GLY A 70 -3.23 -11.17 -18.41
N THR A 71 -3.85 -11.82 -19.41
CA THR A 71 -3.83 -11.40 -20.82
C THR A 71 -5.15 -10.81 -21.31
N GLY A 72 -6.15 -10.68 -20.41
CA GLY A 72 -7.46 -10.12 -20.70
C GLY A 72 -7.50 -8.59 -20.67
N GLY A 73 -7.04 -7.93 -21.73
CA GLY A 73 -6.96 -6.47 -21.84
C GLY A 73 -5.51 -6.00 -22.05
N THR A 74 -5.14 -4.86 -21.49
CA THR A 74 -3.71 -4.48 -21.40
C THR A 74 -3.06 -5.34 -20.33
N PRO A 75 -2.01 -6.12 -20.65
CA PRO A 75 -1.33 -6.95 -19.66
C PRO A 75 -0.63 -6.07 -18.64
N VAL A 76 -0.61 -6.50 -17.37
CA VAL A 76 0.09 -5.76 -16.30
C VAL A 76 1.59 -5.71 -16.58
N ILE A 77 2.16 -6.80 -17.09
CA ILE A 77 3.58 -6.92 -17.44
C ILE A 77 3.68 -7.22 -18.93
N GLU A 78 4.41 -6.37 -19.65
CA GLU A 78 4.75 -6.55 -21.05
C GLU A 78 6.27 -6.70 -21.18
N VAL A 79 6.71 -7.75 -21.88
CA VAL A 79 8.13 -8.03 -22.12
C VAL A 79 8.40 -7.91 -23.61
N THR A 80 9.40 -7.11 -23.96
CA THR A 80 9.86 -6.92 -25.35
C THR A 80 11.32 -7.34 -25.47
N GLY A 81 11.65 -8.10 -26.53
CA GLY A 81 13.04 -8.55 -26.78
C GLY A 81 13.35 -9.96 -26.28
N ALA A 82 12.38 -10.65 -25.65
CA ALA A 82 12.48 -12.06 -25.30
C ALA A 82 11.19 -12.81 -25.64
N GLU A 83 11.30 -14.13 -25.79
CA GLU A 83 10.14 -15.03 -25.83
C GLU A 83 9.48 -15.06 -24.44
N THR A 84 8.15 -15.00 -24.40
CA THR A 84 7.36 -15.16 -23.19
C THR A 84 6.53 -16.43 -23.24
N PHE A 85 6.25 -16.99 -22.06
CA PHE A 85 5.55 -18.25 -21.90
C PHE A 85 4.19 -18.04 -21.21
N PRO A 86 3.15 -18.79 -21.61
CA PRO A 86 1.85 -18.69 -20.97
C PRO A 86 1.82 -19.44 -19.64
N SER A 87 1.12 -18.88 -18.67
CA SER A 87 0.85 -19.52 -17.37
C SER A 87 -0.60 -19.99 -17.30
N THR A 88 -0.86 -21.12 -16.64
CA THR A 88 -2.25 -21.60 -16.47
C THR A 88 -2.91 -21.09 -15.19
N GLY A 89 -2.13 -20.59 -14.24
CA GLY A 89 -2.57 -20.00 -12.99
C GLY A 89 -2.52 -18.47 -12.99
N GLN A 90 -2.47 -17.89 -11.80
CA GLN A 90 -2.48 -16.45 -11.60
C GLN A 90 -1.52 -16.05 -10.49
N LEU A 91 -0.82 -14.93 -10.69
CA LEU A 91 0.00 -14.27 -9.68
C LEU A 91 -0.63 -12.91 -9.38
N ARG A 92 -1.31 -12.80 -8.25
CA ARG A 92 -2.14 -11.63 -7.93
C ARG A 92 -1.48 -10.73 -6.89
N PHE A 93 -1.21 -9.48 -7.23
CA PHE A 93 -0.84 -8.48 -6.22
C PHE A 93 -2.08 -7.83 -5.61
N THR A 94 -1.94 -7.35 -4.38
CA THR A 94 -3.06 -6.90 -3.55
C THR A 94 -2.97 -5.43 -3.18
N THR A 95 -4.12 -4.76 -3.14
CA THR A 95 -4.23 -3.34 -2.79
C THR A 95 -5.06 -3.12 -1.53
N VAL A 96 -5.02 -1.90 -1.00
CA VAL A 96 -5.91 -1.47 0.09
C VAL A 96 -6.68 -0.26 -0.39
N SER A 97 -8.01 -0.34 -0.29
CA SER A 97 -8.90 0.76 -0.62
C SER A 97 -9.05 1.68 0.59
N ALA A 98 -9.14 2.99 0.34
CA ALA A 98 -9.40 3.99 1.37
C ALA A 98 -10.58 4.89 0.99
N LEU A 99 -11.50 5.10 1.93
CA LEU A 99 -12.55 6.11 1.85
C LEU A 99 -12.14 7.33 2.67
N GLY A 100 -12.19 8.48 2.00
CA GLY A 100 -11.83 9.77 2.58
C GLY A 100 -10.32 10.06 2.53
N ASN A 101 -9.99 11.34 2.62
CA ASN A 101 -8.65 11.89 2.71
C ASN A 101 -8.73 13.29 3.35
N ARG A 102 -7.65 14.06 3.32
CA ARG A 102 -7.63 15.42 3.90
C ARG A 102 -8.62 16.38 3.25
N ASP A 103 -8.95 16.19 1.97
CA ASP A 103 -9.84 17.06 1.20
C ASP A 103 -11.30 16.55 1.19
N ARG A 104 -11.52 15.26 1.47
CA ARG A 104 -12.82 14.59 1.39
C ARG A 104 -13.07 13.81 2.67
N THR A 105 -13.99 14.30 3.49
CA THR A 105 -14.35 13.65 4.74
C THR A 105 -15.38 12.53 4.55
N VAL A 106 -15.36 11.56 5.46
CA VAL A 106 -16.29 10.44 5.46
C VAL A 106 -17.51 10.79 6.32
N PRO A 107 -18.75 10.67 5.82
CA PRO A 107 -19.94 10.97 6.63
C PRO A 107 -20.00 10.09 7.89
N VAL A 108 -20.46 10.66 9.02
CA VAL A 108 -20.55 9.94 10.31
C VAL A 108 -21.34 8.63 10.21
N ALA A 109 -22.45 8.62 9.46
CA ALA A 109 -23.23 7.40 9.24
C ALA A 109 -22.42 6.28 8.58
N ARG A 110 -21.48 6.66 7.69
CA ARG A 110 -20.56 5.72 7.03
C ARG A 110 -19.54 5.18 8.04
N LEU A 111 -18.95 6.04 8.87
CA LEU A 111 -18.02 5.64 9.92
C LEU A 111 -18.63 4.67 10.92
N VAL A 112 -19.88 4.90 11.34
CA VAL A 112 -20.59 3.97 12.25
C VAL A 112 -20.80 2.62 11.58
N ARG A 113 -21.19 2.60 10.30
CA ARG A 113 -21.31 1.34 9.55
C ARG A 113 -19.96 0.62 9.48
N ALA A 114 -18.90 1.36 9.20
CA ALA A 114 -17.53 0.84 9.15
C ALA A 114 -17.09 0.18 10.44
N TRP A 115 -17.42 0.82 11.55
CA TRP A 115 -17.04 0.35 12.86
C TRP A 115 -17.75 -0.96 13.25
N LEU A 116 -18.87 -1.28 12.61
CA LEU A 116 -19.61 -2.53 12.78
C LEU A 116 -19.21 -3.61 11.78
N ASP A 117 -18.42 -3.25 10.76
CA ASP A 117 -17.96 -4.18 9.74
C ASP A 117 -16.57 -4.71 10.12
N PRO A 118 -16.40 -6.02 10.37
CA PRO A 118 -15.10 -6.59 10.73
C PRO A 118 -14.07 -6.50 9.61
N ASP A 119 -14.50 -6.23 8.37
CA ASP A 119 -13.64 -6.13 7.19
C ASP A 119 -13.12 -4.72 6.94
N GLU A 120 -13.58 -3.73 7.69
CA GLU A 120 -13.15 -2.35 7.56
C GLU A 120 -12.48 -1.83 8.83
N GLY A 121 -11.61 -0.84 8.70
CA GLY A 121 -11.03 -0.14 9.85
C GLY A 121 -11.17 1.36 9.73
N VAL A 122 -11.49 2.00 10.86
CA VAL A 122 -11.61 3.45 10.99
C VAL A 122 -10.35 4.00 11.65
N TYR A 123 -9.67 4.91 10.97
CA TYR A 123 -8.41 5.48 11.41
C TYR A 123 -8.49 7.01 11.41
N PRO A 124 -7.81 7.71 12.35
CA PRO A 124 -7.59 9.14 12.22
C PRO A 124 -6.93 9.46 10.88
N VAL A 125 -7.33 10.55 10.24
CA VAL A 125 -6.76 10.93 8.93
C VAL A 125 -5.26 11.15 9.01
N GLU A 126 -4.77 11.65 10.14
CA GLU A 126 -3.35 11.92 10.40
C GLU A 126 -2.51 10.63 10.51
N ALA A 127 -3.14 9.51 10.85
CA ALA A 127 -2.46 8.22 10.92
C ALA A 127 -2.11 7.65 9.53
N ILE A 128 -2.81 8.12 8.48
CA ILE A 128 -2.64 7.65 7.10
C ILE A 128 -2.05 8.75 6.21
N PHE A 129 -2.42 10.00 6.44
CA PHE A 129 -1.99 11.17 5.68
C PHE A 129 -1.28 12.15 6.63
N PRO A 130 0.07 12.15 6.67
CA PRO A 130 0.87 12.99 7.56
C PRO A 130 0.54 14.48 7.48
N GLU A 131 0.77 15.22 8.56
CA GLU A 131 0.58 16.68 8.57
C GLU A 131 1.52 17.40 7.60
N GLY A 132 0.99 18.41 6.91
CA GLY A 132 1.76 19.23 5.98
C GLY A 132 1.80 18.74 4.53
N THR A 133 1.21 17.58 4.20
CA THR A 133 1.12 17.10 2.81
C THR A 133 -0.31 17.22 2.26
N THR A 134 -0.42 17.54 0.97
CA THR A 134 -1.69 17.54 0.24
C THR A 134 -2.02 16.14 -0.29
N SER A 135 -3.29 15.89 -0.61
CA SER A 135 -3.69 14.62 -1.24
C SER A 135 -3.00 14.42 -2.59
N GLU A 136 -2.77 15.50 -3.34
CA GLU A 136 -2.06 15.47 -4.62
C GLU A 136 -0.58 15.09 -4.44
N GLN A 137 0.12 15.69 -3.47
CA GLN A 137 1.51 15.34 -3.15
C GLN A 137 1.65 13.88 -2.73
N THR A 138 0.72 13.39 -1.91
CA THR A 138 0.72 11.98 -1.46
C THR A 138 0.51 11.04 -2.66
N ALA A 139 -0.38 11.39 -3.58
CA ALA A 139 -0.59 10.61 -4.80
C ALA A 139 0.65 10.61 -5.71
N GLN A 140 1.28 11.78 -5.92
CA GLN A 140 2.52 11.89 -6.69
C GLN A 140 3.67 11.07 -6.08
N GLN A 141 3.82 11.13 -4.76
CA GLN A 141 4.80 10.30 -4.05
C GLN A 141 4.52 8.80 -4.23
N GLY A 142 3.26 8.38 -4.05
CA GLY A 142 2.88 6.97 -4.23
C GLY A 142 3.12 6.47 -5.66
N GLN A 143 2.96 7.33 -6.67
CA GLN A 143 3.30 7.01 -8.05
C GLN A 143 4.81 6.92 -8.28
N ALA A 144 5.61 7.83 -7.70
CA ALA A 144 7.06 7.75 -7.77
C ALA A 144 7.58 6.46 -7.08
N GLU A 145 7.07 6.11 -5.91
CA GLU A 145 7.38 4.85 -5.21
C GLU A 145 6.99 3.63 -6.03
N MET A 146 5.87 3.70 -6.77
CA MET A 146 5.45 2.63 -7.67
C MET A 146 6.46 2.47 -8.81
N VAL A 147 6.89 3.54 -9.48
CA VAL A 147 7.92 3.48 -10.53
C VAL A 147 9.21 2.82 -10.01
N THR A 148 9.71 3.26 -8.84
CA THR A 148 10.88 2.63 -8.21
C THR A 148 10.66 1.15 -7.87
N SER A 149 9.44 0.79 -7.45
CA SER A 149 9.09 -0.60 -7.18
C SER A 149 9.07 -1.47 -8.45
N GLN A 150 8.62 -0.94 -9.58
CA GLN A 150 8.60 -1.64 -10.87
C GLN A 150 10.03 -1.86 -11.39
N GLU A 151 10.88 -0.84 -11.29
CA GLU A 151 12.28 -0.91 -11.66
C GLU A 151 13.04 -1.92 -10.78
N SER A 152 12.90 -1.82 -9.46
CA SER A 152 13.57 -2.73 -8.52
C SER A 152 13.14 -4.19 -8.72
N ALA A 153 11.85 -4.41 -8.97
CA ALA A 153 11.32 -5.74 -9.27
C ALA A 153 11.86 -6.30 -10.59
N THR A 154 11.94 -5.47 -11.63
CA THR A 154 12.52 -5.85 -12.92
C THR A 154 13.98 -6.26 -12.77
N VAL A 155 14.78 -5.45 -12.09
CA VAL A 155 16.20 -5.74 -11.88
C VAL A 155 16.38 -7.01 -11.05
N ALA A 156 15.63 -7.18 -9.97
CA ALA A 156 15.71 -8.36 -9.11
C ALA A 156 15.34 -9.64 -9.89
N ALA A 157 14.25 -9.62 -10.64
CA ALA A 157 13.81 -10.75 -11.46
C ALA A 157 14.83 -11.13 -12.54
N LEU A 158 15.31 -10.14 -13.31
CA LEU A 158 16.27 -10.38 -14.38
C LEU A 158 17.59 -10.93 -13.82
N ARG A 159 18.09 -10.38 -12.71
CA ARG A 159 19.29 -10.90 -12.04
C ARG A 159 19.09 -12.32 -11.51
N ALA A 160 17.94 -12.63 -10.92
CA ALA A 160 17.60 -13.98 -10.44
C ALA A 160 17.58 -15.00 -11.59
N LEU A 161 17.13 -14.60 -12.78
CA LEU A 161 17.18 -15.41 -14.00
C LEU A 161 18.57 -15.45 -14.67
N GLY A 162 19.60 -14.85 -14.07
CA GLY A 162 20.95 -14.77 -14.63
C GLY A 162 21.06 -13.90 -15.89
N ARG A 163 20.11 -12.99 -16.12
CA ARG A 163 20.15 -12.02 -17.22
C ARG A 163 21.04 -10.84 -16.84
N THR A 164 21.70 -10.26 -17.83
CA THR A 164 22.56 -9.10 -17.64
C THR A 164 21.71 -7.85 -17.43
N VAL A 165 21.96 -7.13 -16.33
CA VAL A 165 21.42 -5.79 -16.09
C VAL A 165 22.61 -4.85 -15.95
N VAL A 166 22.73 -3.89 -16.86
CA VAL A 166 23.79 -2.89 -16.80
C VAL A 166 23.34 -1.78 -15.86
N GLU A 167 24.07 -1.57 -14.77
CA GLU A 167 23.81 -0.52 -13.81
C GLU A 167 24.81 0.63 -14.00
N THR A 168 24.29 1.82 -14.22
CA THR A 168 25.07 3.05 -14.38
C THR A 168 24.90 3.92 -13.13
N LEU A 169 26.02 4.36 -12.55
CA LEU A 169 26.04 5.23 -11.38
C LEU A 169 26.41 6.64 -11.80
N THR A 170 25.47 7.58 -11.71
CA THR A 170 25.69 8.99 -12.07
C THR A 170 25.73 9.84 -10.82
N ALA A 171 26.80 10.60 -10.59
CA ALA A 171 26.90 11.50 -9.46
C ALA A 171 25.83 12.59 -9.52
N VAL A 172 25.07 12.76 -8.44
CA VAL A 172 24.03 13.80 -8.29
C VAL A 172 24.54 14.93 -7.40
N SER A 173 25.28 14.59 -6.35
CA SER A 173 25.86 15.55 -5.43
C SER A 173 27.08 14.95 -4.73
N THR A 174 27.90 15.83 -4.17
CA THR A 174 29.00 15.47 -3.27
C THR A 174 28.81 16.14 -1.93
N ASP A 175 29.14 15.41 -0.86
CA ASP A 175 29.09 15.93 0.51
C ASP A 175 30.20 16.98 0.69
N PRO A 176 29.86 18.25 1.02
CA PRO A 176 30.83 19.32 1.25
C PRO A 176 31.87 19.05 2.35
N GLU A 177 31.58 18.14 3.28
CA GLU A 177 32.49 17.77 4.37
C GLU A 177 33.49 16.68 3.94
N MET A 178 33.23 16.00 2.81
CA MET A 178 34.07 14.91 2.31
C MET A 178 35.04 15.37 1.22
N LYS A 179 36.07 14.55 0.97
CA LYS A 179 37.21 14.94 0.13
C LYS A 179 36.96 14.77 -1.38
N ALA A 180 35.85 14.16 -1.81
CA ALA A 180 35.44 14.19 -3.21
C ALA A 180 34.75 15.50 -3.61
N TYR A 181 34.41 16.38 -2.66
CA TYR A 181 33.75 17.65 -2.93
C TYR A 181 34.57 18.53 -3.87
N GLY A 182 33.95 18.99 -4.95
CA GLY A 182 34.61 19.79 -5.99
C GLY A 182 35.55 19.02 -6.92
N VAL A 183 35.81 17.73 -6.64
CA VAL A 183 36.58 16.83 -7.51
C VAL A 183 35.63 16.05 -8.42
N VAL A 184 34.67 15.35 -7.81
CA VAL A 184 33.55 14.70 -8.49
C VAL A 184 32.42 15.70 -8.60
N LEU A 185 31.87 15.86 -9.81
CA LEU A 185 30.86 16.85 -10.14
C LEU A 185 29.53 16.15 -10.48
N PRO A 186 28.39 16.83 -10.25
CA PRO A 186 27.11 16.33 -10.72
C PRO A 186 27.13 16.05 -12.24
N GLY A 187 26.61 14.89 -12.63
CA GLY A 187 26.61 14.38 -14.01
C GLY A 187 27.82 13.50 -14.36
N ASP A 188 28.79 13.32 -13.46
CA ASP A 188 29.86 12.35 -13.67
C ASP A 188 29.33 10.92 -13.60
N VAL A 189 29.59 10.11 -14.62
CA VAL A 189 29.28 8.67 -14.59
C VAL A 189 30.48 7.92 -14.04
N LEU A 190 30.31 7.17 -12.95
CA LEU A 190 31.40 6.43 -12.32
C LEU A 190 31.70 5.14 -13.11
N LEU A 191 32.90 5.04 -13.68
CA LEU A 191 33.28 3.92 -14.56
C LEU A 191 34.17 2.89 -13.88
N ALA A 192 35.19 3.34 -13.13
CA ALA A 192 36.15 2.44 -12.47
C ALA A 192 36.79 3.08 -11.23
N LEU A 193 37.20 2.25 -10.28
CA LEU A 193 37.98 2.64 -9.11
C LEU A 193 39.32 1.89 -9.12
N ASP A 194 40.44 2.62 -9.11
CA ASP A 194 41.81 2.07 -9.21
C ASP A 194 41.98 1.07 -10.37
N GLY A 195 41.38 1.39 -11.52
CA GLY A 195 41.40 0.55 -12.72
C GLY A 195 40.45 -0.64 -12.70
N THR A 196 39.74 -0.90 -11.60
CA THR A 196 38.71 -1.95 -11.50
C THR A 196 37.35 -1.38 -11.91
N PRO A 197 36.66 -1.94 -12.92
CA PRO A 197 35.35 -1.45 -13.36
C PRO A 197 34.31 -1.47 -12.24
N ILE A 198 33.55 -0.39 -12.13
CA ILE A 198 32.38 -0.31 -11.26
C ILE A 198 31.20 -0.89 -12.05
N VAL A 199 30.59 -1.97 -11.53
CA VAL A 199 29.49 -2.67 -12.23
C VAL A 199 28.15 -2.57 -11.50
N SER A 200 28.17 -2.12 -10.24
CA SER A 200 26.98 -1.84 -9.44
C SER A 200 27.34 -0.96 -8.25
N PHE A 201 26.33 -0.38 -7.59
CA PHE A 201 26.52 0.37 -6.35
C PHE A 201 27.11 -0.52 -5.24
N GLU A 202 26.65 -1.75 -5.13
CA GLU A 202 27.14 -2.72 -4.15
C GLU A 202 28.59 -3.12 -4.45
N HIS A 203 28.95 -3.31 -5.73
CA HIS A 203 30.34 -3.55 -6.12
C HIS A 203 31.25 -2.41 -5.67
N LEU A 204 30.84 -1.15 -5.91
CA LEU A 204 31.57 0.02 -5.44
C LEU A 204 31.75 0.02 -3.91
N GLY A 205 30.69 -0.31 -3.17
CA GLY A 205 30.76 -0.49 -1.71
C GLY A 205 31.81 -1.52 -1.30
N THR A 206 31.79 -2.71 -1.89
CA THR A 206 32.76 -3.78 -1.57
C THR A 206 34.21 -3.46 -1.95
N MET A 207 34.42 -2.60 -2.95
CA MET A 207 35.75 -2.08 -3.27
C MET A 207 36.23 -1.10 -2.20
N LEU A 208 35.36 -0.17 -1.78
CA LEU A 208 35.67 0.83 -0.75
C LEU A 208 35.88 0.22 0.64
N ASP A 209 35.17 -0.87 0.98
CA ASP A 209 35.36 -1.58 2.26
C ASP A 209 36.77 -2.17 2.42
N LYS A 210 37.52 -2.32 1.32
CA LYS A 210 38.91 -2.82 1.31
C LYS A 210 39.96 -1.71 1.38
N ILE A 211 39.52 -0.45 1.36
CA ILE A 211 40.39 0.73 1.32
C ILE A 211 40.36 1.41 2.69
N GLU A 212 41.54 1.76 3.21
CA GLU A 212 41.64 2.53 4.46
C GLU A 212 41.22 3.99 4.25
N PRO A 213 40.44 4.58 5.18
CA PRO A 213 40.05 5.98 5.08
C PRO A 213 41.26 6.92 4.98
N GLY A 214 41.16 7.93 4.11
CA GLY A 214 42.25 8.87 3.84
C GLY A 214 43.20 8.41 2.73
N THR A 215 42.97 7.23 2.14
CA THR A 215 43.71 6.76 0.97
C THR A 215 43.30 7.54 -0.28
N THR A 216 44.27 7.95 -1.09
CA THR A 216 44.02 8.49 -2.43
C THR A 216 43.77 7.35 -3.41
N VAL A 217 42.65 7.43 -4.13
CA VAL A 217 42.22 6.47 -5.15
C VAL A 217 42.02 7.20 -6.48
N THR A 218 42.27 6.50 -7.59
CA THR A 218 41.99 7.00 -8.94
C THR A 218 40.57 6.57 -9.32
N LEU A 219 39.64 7.52 -9.29
CA LEU A 219 38.28 7.32 -9.78
C LEU A 219 38.20 7.73 -11.24
N ARG A 220 37.98 6.75 -12.12
CA ARG A 220 37.68 7.02 -13.53
C ARG A 220 36.21 7.34 -13.67
N VAL A 221 35.91 8.51 -14.21
CA VAL A 221 34.54 8.96 -14.52
C VAL A 221 34.39 9.28 -16.00
N GLU A 222 33.18 9.25 -16.52
CA GLU A 222 32.82 9.93 -17.75
C GLU A 222 32.22 11.30 -17.43
N ARG A 223 32.85 12.37 -17.91
CA ARG A 223 32.36 13.74 -17.75
C ARG A 223 32.08 14.33 -19.12
N ALA A 224 30.82 14.66 -19.38
CA ALA A 224 30.37 15.17 -20.67
C ALA A 224 30.82 14.29 -21.87
N GLY A 225 30.70 12.97 -21.72
CA GLY A 225 31.05 11.98 -22.75
C GLY A 225 32.55 11.72 -22.92
N THR A 226 33.41 12.27 -22.05
CA THR A 226 34.86 12.02 -22.08
C THR A 226 35.33 11.36 -20.79
N PRO A 227 36.02 10.19 -20.86
CA PRO A 227 36.63 9.57 -19.69
C PRO A 227 37.73 10.45 -19.08
N GLN A 228 37.70 10.61 -17.76
CA GLN A 228 38.68 11.38 -16.97
C GLN A 228 39.08 10.57 -15.73
N ASP A 229 40.36 10.66 -15.36
CA ASP A 229 40.85 10.14 -14.08
C ASP A 229 40.88 11.25 -13.05
N LEU A 230 40.21 11.01 -11.93
CA LEU A 230 40.14 11.91 -10.80
C LEU A 230 40.88 11.28 -9.61
N GLU A 231 41.85 11.99 -9.06
CA GLU A 231 42.47 11.63 -7.79
C GLU A 231 41.54 12.07 -6.66
N VAL A 232 40.91 11.10 -5.99
CA VAL A 232 39.97 11.33 -4.89
C VAL A 232 40.55 10.78 -3.61
N VAL A 233 40.57 11.59 -2.56
CA VAL A 233 40.91 11.08 -1.22
C VAL A 233 39.65 10.50 -0.61
N THR A 234 39.70 9.28 -0.08
CA THR A 234 38.57 8.68 0.64
C THR A 234 38.40 9.32 2.01
N SER A 235 37.16 9.43 2.49
CA SER A 235 36.81 9.88 3.83
C SER A 235 36.42 8.70 4.72
N ALA A 236 36.61 8.85 6.02
CA ALA A 236 35.93 7.98 6.98
C ALA A 236 34.43 8.25 6.93
N GLY A 237 33.62 7.21 7.07
CA GLY A 237 32.17 7.37 7.17
C GLY A 237 31.73 8.04 8.46
N PRO A 238 30.44 8.44 8.53
CA PRO A 238 29.83 8.68 9.82
C PRO A 238 29.98 7.43 10.72
N PRO A 239 30.26 7.60 12.03
CA PRO A 239 30.49 6.46 12.92
C PRO A 239 29.30 5.51 12.87
N ALA A 240 29.56 4.23 12.57
CA ALA A 240 28.53 3.22 12.47
C ALA A 240 27.76 3.13 13.80
N GLN A 241 26.42 3.13 13.74
CA GLN A 241 25.63 2.73 14.92
C GLN A 241 25.95 1.26 15.23
N ALA A 242 26.64 1.04 16.34
CA ALA A 242 27.00 -0.25 16.93
C ALA A 242 27.76 -1.26 16.02
N GLY A 243 29.10 -1.22 16.09
CA GLY A 243 29.95 -2.39 15.77
C GLY A 243 30.47 -2.51 14.33
N GLY A 244 30.32 -1.47 13.50
CA GLY A 244 30.82 -1.46 12.12
C GLY A 244 32.31 -1.08 12.01
N VAL A 245 32.99 -1.70 11.05
CA VAL A 245 34.38 -1.40 10.64
C VAL A 245 34.49 0.06 10.15
N ASP A 246 35.62 0.72 10.40
CA ASP A 246 35.95 2.02 9.76
C ASP A 246 36.04 1.81 8.24
N ARG A 247 34.94 2.10 7.53
CA ARG A 247 34.82 1.91 6.08
C ARG A 247 35.08 3.23 5.35
N SER A 248 35.70 3.13 4.18
CA SER A 248 35.96 4.28 3.32
C SER A 248 34.73 4.71 2.55
N PHE A 249 34.60 6.02 2.35
CA PHE A 249 33.55 6.63 1.54
C PHE A 249 34.14 7.65 0.57
N LEU A 250 33.54 7.75 -0.62
CA LEU A 250 33.83 8.86 -1.53
C LEU A 250 33.07 10.13 -1.13
N GLY A 251 31.88 9.99 -0.52
CA GLY A 251 31.00 11.14 -0.28
C GLY A 251 30.27 11.62 -1.52
N VAL A 252 30.02 10.72 -2.46
CA VAL A 252 29.26 10.98 -3.69
C VAL A 252 27.89 10.33 -3.54
N SER A 253 26.82 11.12 -3.66
CA SER A 253 25.48 10.59 -3.85
C SER A 253 25.26 10.32 -5.33
N VAL A 254 24.78 9.13 -5.66
CA VAL A 254 24.59 8.70 -7.04
C VAL A 254 23.13 8.41 -7.34
N ASP A 255 22.72 8.74 -8.55
CA ASP A 255 21.53 8.22 -9.20
C ASP A 255 21.90 6.91 -9.89
N ARG A 256 21.00 5.94 -9.82
CA ARG A 256 21.19 4.61 -10.38
C ARG A 256 20.24 4.47 -11.56
N SER A 257 20.76 4.15 -12.73
CA SER A 257 19.93 3.78 -13.88
C SER A 257 20.27 2.38 -14.34
N PHE A 258 19.26 1.68 -14.84
CA PHE A 258 19.37 0.28 -15.25
C PHE A 258 18.97 0.11 -16.71
N GLU A 259 19.88 -0.44 -17.50
CA GLU A 259 19.58 -0.92 -18.85
C GLU A 259 19.35 -2.43 -18.80
N THR A 260 18.22 -2.87 -19.35
CA THR A 260 17.75 -4.25 -19.28
C THR A 260 17.53 -4.83 -20.67
N ASP A 261 17.87 -6.10 -20.84
CA ASP A 261 17.55 -6.90 -22.02
C ASP A 261 17.10 -8.29 -21.55
N PRO A 262 15.80 -8.64 -21.68
CA PRO A 262 14.73 -7.91 -22.36
C PRO A 262 14.24 -6.66 -21.62
N VAL A 263 13.50 -5.80 -22.34
CA VAL A 263 12.83 -4.62 -21.78
C VAL A 263 11.49 -5.04 -21.17
N VAL A 264 11.27 -4.68 -19.91
CA VAL A 264 10.00 -4.91 -19.20
C VAL A 264 9.26 -3.59 -19.01
N THR A 265 8.02 -3.53 -19.48
CA THR A 265 7.10 -2.40 -19.26
C THR A 265 5.95 -2.86 -18.38
N MET A 266 5.56 -2.06 -17.39
CA MET A 266 4.39 -2.35 -16.55
C MET A 266 3.26 -1.36 -16.82
N HIS A 267 2.05 -1.87 -17.00
CA HIS A 267 0.85 -1.08 -17.29
C HIS A 267 -0.08 -1.12 -16.09
N ILE A 268 0.03 -0.13 -15.21
CA ILE A 268 -0.77 -0.04 -13.98
C ILE A 268 -1.22 1.39 -13.79
N ASP A 269 -2.51 1.63 -13.99
CA ASP A 269 -3.14 2.92 -13.72
C ASP A 269 -3.71 2.95 -12.28
N ASP A 270 -3.67 4.12 -11.65
CA ASP A 270 -4.36 4.43 -10.40
C ASP A 270 -4.00 3.57 -9.15
N VAL A 271 -2.90 2.82 -9.18
CA VAL A 271 -2.34 2.13 -8.00
C VAL A 271 -1.02 2.79 -7.59
N GLY A 272 -0.88 3.12 -6.31
CA GLY A 272 0.33 3.71 -5.74
C GLY A 272 0.97 2.86 -4.64
N GLY A 273 2.23 3.16 -4.34
CA GLY A 273 3.01 2.56 -3.26
C GLY A 273 3.76 1.28 -3.67
N PRO A 274 4.88 0.94 -3.01
CA PRO A 274 5.87 -0.03 -3.51
C PRO A 274 5.50 -1.50 -3.24
N SER A 275 4.29 -1.76 -2.76
CA SER A 275 3.95 -3.02 -2.08
C SER A 275 3.66 -4.22 -3.00
N ALA A 276 3.76 -4.02 -4.31
CA ALA A 276 3.53 -5.04 -5.33
C ALA A 276 4.83 -5.58 -5.94
N GLY A 277 6.00 -5.00 -5.59
CA GLY A 277 7.29 -5.34 -6.19
C GLY A 277 7.61 -6.83 -6.18
N THR A 278 7.32 -7.55 -5.10
CA THR A 278 7.55 -9.01 -5.05
C THR A 278 6.74 -9.76 -6.10
N MET A 279 5.46 -9.41 -6.26
CA MET A 279 4.58 -10.06 -7.24
C MET A 279 4.93 -9.67 -8.67
N PHE A 280 5.40 -8.44 -8.91
CA PHE A 280 5.94 -8.07 -10.23
C PHE A 280 7.17 -8.88 -10.58
N ALA A 281 8.11 -9.04 -9.65
CA ALA A 281 9.31 -9.82 -9.89
C ALA A 281 8.96 -11.28 -10.23
N LEU A 282 8.07 -11.91 -9.46
CA LEU A 282 7.58 -13.26 -9.75
C LEU A 282 6.85 -13.35 -11.10
N GLY A 283 6.04 -12.36 -11.44
CA GLY A 283 5.35 -12.29 -12.74
C GLY A 283 6.32 -12.21 -13.91
N ILE A 284 7.39 -11.41 -13.80
CA ILE A 284 8.46 -11.37 -14.81
C ILE A 284 9.17 -12.72 -14.91
N MET A 285 9.48 -13.35 -13.77
CA MET A 285 10.17 -14.64 -13.73
C MET A 285 9.33 -15.73 -14.41
N ASP A 286 8.05 -15.82 -14.11
CA ASP A 286 7.12 -16.78 -14.71
C ASP A 286 6.98 -16.55 -16.23
N LEU A 287 6.78 -15.29 -16.67
CA LEU A 287 6.69 -14.97 -18.10
C LEU A 287 7.96 -15.29 -18.89
N LEU A 288 9.14 -15.27 -18.25
CA LEU A 288 10.44 -15.54 -18.88
C LEU A 288 10.93 -16.98 -18.70
N THR A 289 10.15 -17.84 -18.04
CA THR A 289 10.49 -19.24 -17.77
C THR A 289 9.54 -20.17 -18.55
N PRO A 290 10.05 -21.17 -19.30
CA PRO A 290 9.20 -22.08 -20.06
C PRO A 290 8.22 -22.92 -19.24
N GLU A 291 8.61 -23.24 -18.01
CA GLU A 291 7.83 -24.02 -17.05
C GLU A 291 6.67 -23.20 -16.47
N ASP A 292 5.47 -23.79 -16.41
CA ASP A 292 4.32 -23.20 -15.70
C ASP A 292 4.44 -23.48 -14.20
N GLU A 293 5.08 -22.57 -13.48
CA GLU A 293 5.35 -22.70 -12.04
C GLU A 293 4.10 -22.53 -11.18
N THR A 294 3.05 -21.89 -11.72
CA THR A 294 1.80 -21.69 -10.97
C THR A 294 0.96 -22.97 -10.85
N GLY A 295 1.13 -23.92 -11.79
CA GLY A 295 0.37 -25.18 -11.82
C GLY A 295 -1.15 -24.98 -11.76
N GLY A 296 -1.65 -23.91 -12.38
CA GLY A 296 -3.09 -23.56 -12.40
C GLY A 296 -3.63 -23.01 -11.08
N GLN A 297 -2.78 -22.70 -10.10
CA GLN A 297 -3.20 -22.13 -8.83
C GLN A 297 -3.40 -20.61 -8.93
N ILE A 298 -4.32 -20.09 -8.11
CA ILE A 298 -4.44 -18.65 -7.84
C ILE A 298 -3.61 -18.35 -6.60
N ILE A 299 -2.46 -17.72 -6.81
CA ILE A 299 -1.51 -17.33 -5.76
C ILE A 299 -1.53 -15.81 -5.66
N ALA A 300 -1.85 -15.30 -4.48
CA ALA A 300 -1.78 -13.87 -4.21
C ALA A 300 -0.56 -13.54 -3.35
N GLY A 301 -0.20 -12.27 -3.28
CA GLY A 301 0.83 -11.84 -2.35
C GLY A 301 1.03 -10.34 -2.32
N THR A 302 2.06 -9.95 -1.57
CA THR A 302 2.52 -8.57 -1.42
C THR A 302 3.95 -8.57 -0.92
N GLY A 303 4.60 -7.41 -0.98
CA GLY A 303 5.96 -7.21 -0.52
C GLY A 303 6.63 -6.15 -1.37
N THR A 304 7.42 -5.28 -0.74
CA THR A 304 8.36 -4.47 -1.51
C THR A 304 9.48 -5.37 -2.02
N MET A 305 10.14 -4.97 -3.09
CA MET A 305 11.26 -5.73 -3.66
C MET A 305 12.47 -4.82 -3.74
N ALA A 306 13.53 -5.20 -3.02
CA ALA A 306 14.83 -4.60 -3.20
C ALA A 306 15.53 -5.20 -4.42
N ILE A 307 16.45 -4.43 -5.01
CA ILE A 307 17.24 -4.83 -6.19
C ILE A 307 18.09 -6.09 -5.95
N ASP A 308 18.43 -6.38 -4.69
CA ASP A 308 19.17 -7.58 -4.27
C ASP A 308 18.28 -8.80 -4.01
N GLY A 309 16.97 -8.68 -4.23
CA GLY A 309 15.99 -9.74 -3.99
C GLY A 309 15.41 -9.76 -2.58
N THR A 310 15.76 -8.83 -1.69
CA THR A 310 15.14 -8.76 -0.36
C THR A 310 13.66 -8.36 -0.44
N VAL A 311 12.79 -9.13 0.22
CA VAL A 311 11.36 -8.83 0.34
C VAL A 311 11.13 -7.98 1.58
N GLY A 312 10.66 -6.76 1.41
CA GLY A 312 10.43 -5.84 2.52
C GLY A 312 8.96 -5.75 2.98
N PRO A 313 8.73 -5.13 4.15
CA PRO A 313 7.43 -5.04 4.77
C PRO A 313 6.47 -4.11 4.02
N ILE A 314 5.18 -4.29 4.28
CA ILE A 314 4.10 -3.48 3.73
C ILE A 314 3.10 -3.06 4.81
N GLY A 315 2.17 -2.17 4.48
CA GLY A 315 1.07 -1.79 5.37
C GLY A 315 -0.26 -2.47 5.01
N GLY A 316 -1.02 -2.87 6.03
CA GLY A 316 -2.40 -3.38 5.87
C GLY A 316 -2.47 -4.79 5.32
N ILE A 317 -1.62 -5.71 5.83
CA ILE A 317 -1.60 -7.09 5.35
C ILE A 317 -2.93 -7.81 5.59
N THR A 318 -3.64 -7.46 6.65
CA THR A 318 -4.95 -8.03 6.98
C THR A 318 -6.00 -7.77 5.90
N TYR A 319 -6.08 -6.52 5.40
CA TYR A 319 -6.95 -6.15 4.29
C TYR A 319 -6.55 -6.84 2.98
N LYS A 320 -5.25 -6.96 2.73
CA LYS A 320 -4.70 -7.58 1.52
C LYS A 320 -4.99 -9.08 1.46
N MET A 321 -4.78 -9.80 2.57
CA MET A 321 -5.13 -11.22 2.65
C MET A 321 -6.63 -11.44 2.44
N ARG A 322 -7.49 -10.58 3.00
CA ARG A 322 -8.94 -10.66 2.77
C ARG A 322 -9.30 -10.43 1.31
N GLY A 323 -8.79 -9.36 0.68
CA GLY A 323 -9.03 -9.08 -0.73
C GLY A 323 -8.56 -10.22 -1.65
N ALA A 324 -7.40 -10.81 -1.34
CA ALA A 324 -6.93 -12.01 -2.03
C ALA A 324 -7.87 -13.21 -1.86
N ARG A 325 -8.41 -13.43 -0.65
CA ARG A 325 -9.36 -14.52 -0.38
C ARG A 325 -10.67 -14.30 -1.13
N ASP A 326 -11.16 -13.06 -1.16
CA ASP A 326 -12.38 -12.68 -1.88
C ASP A 326 -12.24 -12.92 -3.39
N ASP A 327 -11.04 -12.69 -3.94
CA ASP A 327 -10.69 -12.99 -5.34
C ASP A 327 -10.22 -14.44 -5.58
N GLY A 328 -10.43 -15.34 -4.61
CA GLY A 328 -10.30 -16.79 -4.77
C GLY A 328 -8.91 -17.37 -4.52
N ALA A 329 -7.93 -16.58 -4.07
CA ALA A 329 -6.61 -17.08 -3.73
C ALA A 329 -6.65 -17.92 -2.44
N ARG A 330 -6.03 -19.12 -2.49
CA ARG A 330 -5.84 -19.99 -1.31
C ARG A 330 -4.44 -19.86 -0.71
N TRP A 331 -3.52 -19.26 -1.45
CA TRP A 331 -2.14 -19.03 -1.05
C TRP A 331 -1.86 -17.54 -1.06
N PHE A 332 -1.22 -17.07 0.00
CA PHE A 332 -0.81 -15.67 0.13
C PHE A 332 0.67 -15.60 0.50
N LEU A 333 1.51 -15.04 -0.37
CA LEU A 333 2.91 -14.77 -0.06
C LEU A 333 2.99 -13.50 0.78
N ALA A 334 3.43 -13.66 2.04
CA ALA A 334 3.52 -12.62 3.05
C ALA A 334 4.98 -12.30 3.38
N PRO A 335 5.40 -11.02 3.37
CA PRO A 335 6.72 -10.63 3.86
C PRO A 335 6.95 -11.12 5.29
N ALA A 336 8.13 -11.66 5.57
CA ALA A 336 8.45 -12.21 6.88
C ALA A 336 8.27 -11.20 8.02
N GLU A 337 8.59 -9.93 7.76
CA GLU A 337 8.42 -8.84 8.71
C GLU A 337 6.95 -8.50 9.02
N ASN A 338 6.01 -8.87 8.14
CA ASN A 338 4.59 -8.69 8.39
C ASN A 338 3.93 -9.87 9.12
N CYS A 339 4.65 -10.97 9.40
CA CYS A 339 4.02 -12.14 10.00
C CYS A 339 3.40 -11.85 11.37
N ALA A 340 4.00 -10.97 12.19
CA ALA A 340 3.42 -10.61 13.48
C ALA A 340 2.03 -9.94 13.36
N GLU A 341 1.79 -9.18 12.28
CA GLU A 341 0.47 -8.59 11.98
C GLU A 341 -0.48 -9.63 11.35
N ALA A 342 0.05 -10.53 10.52
CA ALA A 342 -0.73 -11.55 9.83
C ALA A 342 -1.26 -12.65 10.75
N VAL A 343 -0.49 -13.05 11.78
CA VAL A 343 -0.87 -14.11 12.73
C VAL A 343 -2.20 -13.75 13.41
N GLY A 344 -3.14 -14.70 13.41
CA GLY A 344 -4.50 -14.52 13.93
C GLY A 344 -5.47 -13.80 12.98
N HIS A 345 -5.00 -13.30 11.83
CA HIS A 345 -5.82 -12.58 10.83
C HIS A 345 -5.83 -13.26 9.45
N VAL A 346 -5.19 -14.42 9.30
CA VAL A 346 -5.23 -15.22 8.06
C VAL A 346 -6.68 -15.68 7.83
N PRO A 347 -7.31 -15.35 6.68
CA PRO A 347 -8.67 -15.77 6.40
C PRO A 347 -8.83 -17.28 6.32
N ASP A 348 -10.01 -17.79 6.69
CA ASP A 348 -10.33 -19.21 6.56
C ASP A 348 -10.14 -19.71 5.12
N GLY A 349 -9.49 -20.87 4.96
CA GLY A 349 -9.21 -21.47 3.66
C GLY A 349 -8.01 -20.86 2.93
N MET A 350 -7.30 -19.90 3.54
CA MET A 350 -6.06 -19.32 3.03
C MET A 350 -4.84 -19.78 3.85
N ARG A 351 -3.69 -19.91 3.19
CA ARG A 351 -2.39 -20.12 3.83
C ARG A 351 -1.47 -18.92 3.56
N ALA A 352 -1.06 -18.24 4.63
CA ALA A 352 -0.09 -17.15 4.55
C ALA A 352 1.33 -17.71 4.62
N VAL A 353 1.96 -17.86 3.47
CA VAL A 353 3.34 -18.36 3.30
C VAL A 353 4.32 -17.24 3.60
N LYS A 354 5.28 -17.51 4.49
CA LYS A 354 6.30 -16.54 4.88
C LYS A 354 7.43 -16.52 3.86
N VAL A 355 7.76 -15.33 3.33
CA VAL A 355 8.87 -15.11 2.40
C VAL A 355 9.72 -13.91 2.84
N ALA A 356 11.04 -14.04 2.77
CA ALA A 356 11.99 -12.96 3.07
C ALA A 356 12.83 -12.54 1.86
N THR A 357 12.90 -13.39 0.83
CA THR A 357 13.65 -13.11 -0.41
C THR A 357 12.84 -13.50 -1.65
N LEU A 358 13.24 -12.98 -2.80
CA LEU A 358 12.69 -13.34 -4.10
C LEU A 358 12.84 -14.85 -4.38
N ASP A 359 13.99 -15.42 -4.03
CA ASP A 359 14.23 -16.87 -4.18
C ASP A 359 13.26 -17.69 -3.34
N GLU A 360 13.05 -17.34 -2.06
CA GLU A 360 12.05 -18.02 -1.22
C GLU A 360 10.63 -17.86 -1.77
N ALA A 361 10.31 -16.70 -2.32
CA ALA A 361 9.01 -16.44 -2.94
C ALA A 361 8.81 -17.26 -4.22
N TYR A 362 9.83 -17.39 -5.05
CA TYR A 362 9.81 -18.20 -6.27
C TYR A 362 9.70 -19.69 -5.93
N ASP A 363 10.52 -20.18 -5.00
CA ASP A 363 10.44 -21.56 -4.49
C ASP A 363 9.06 -21.89 -3.92
N ALA A 364 8.41 -20.91 -3.27
CA ALA A 364 7.04 -21.04 -2.80
C ALA A 364 6.05 -21.21 -3.95
N VAL A 365 6.13 -20.39 -5.01
CA VAL A 365 5.29 -20.53 -6.21
C VAL A 365 5.46 -21.91 -6.82
N VAL A 366 6.70 -22.33 -7.10
CA VAL A 366 7.03 -23.66 -7.66
C VAL A 366 6.47 -24.79 -6.78
N ALA A 367 6.64 -24.70 -5.47
CA ALA A 367 6.12 -25.70 -4.54
C ALA A 367 4.59 -25.73 -4.54
N ILE A 368 3.92 -24.59 -4.61
CA ILE A 368 2.46 -24.48 -4.67
C ILE A 368 1.94 -25.09 -5.98
N GLY A 369 2.50 -24.72 -7.13
CA GLY A 369 2.10 -25.27 -8.43
C GLY A 369 2.32 -26.78 -8.54
N ALA A 370 3.37 -27.30 -7.90
CA ALA A 370 3.64 -28.73 -7.79
C ALA A 370 2.74 -29.47 -6.77
N GLY A 371 1.78 -28.80 -6.12
CA GLY A 371 0.90 -29.40 -5.10
C GLY A 371 1.60 -29.72 -3.78
N ARG A 372 2.77 -29.12 -3.51
CA ARG A 372 3.59 -29.28 -2.31
C ARG A 372 3.54 -28.08 -1.37
N GLY A 373 2.67 -27.10 -1.61
CA GLY A 373 2.59 -25.88 -0.81
C GLY A 373 2.34 -26.10 0.69
N ASP A 374 1.78 -27.25 1.08
CA ASP A 374 1.48 -27.55 2.48
C ASP A 374 2.71 -27.67 3.38
N THR A 375 3.90 -27.89 2.79
CA THR A 375 5.17 -27.98 3.53
C THR A 375 5.85 -26.63 3.73
N LEU A 376 5.33 -25.55 3.12
CA LEU A 376 5.95 -24.24 3.17
C LEU A 376 5.84 -23.60 4.57
N PRO A 377 6.85 -22.82 5.00
CA PRO A 377 6.76 -22.06 6.23
C PRO A 377 5.62 -21.04 6.13
N THR A 378 4.82 -20.95 7.20
CA THR A 378 3.71 -19.98 7.28
C THR A 378 3.99 -18.96 8.37
N CYS A 379 3.31 -17.82 8.31
CA CYS A 379 3.26 -16.92 9.44
C CYS A 379 2.57 -17.64 10.62
N SER A 380 3.31 -17.83 11.72
CA SER A 380 2.91 -18.63 12.89
C SER A 380 3.09 -17.88 14.19
#